data_AF-A0A4S5BWI9-F1
#
_entry.id   AF-A0A4S5BWI9-F1
#
_cell.length_a   1.000
_cell.length_b   1.000
_cell.length_c   1.000
_cell.angle_alpha   90.00
_cell.angle_beta   90.00
_cell.angle_gamma   90.00
#
_symmetry.space_group_name_H-M   'P 1'
#
loop_
_entity.id
_entity.type
_entity.pdbx_description
1 polymer ?
#
loop_
_entity_poly.entity_id
_entity_poly.type
_entity_poly.pdbx_seq_one_letter_code
_entity_poly.pdbx_strand_id
1 'polypeptide(L)' 'MLLELDGLAVRRIERQADGSRLARLETADDMARACPSCGVFATRVKVVVRT' A
#
# COMPACT_ATOMS: atom_id res chain seq x y z
N MET A 1 -11.12 -4.95 -5.48
CA MET A 1 -9.75 -4.56 -5.09
C MET A 1 -9.08 -3.93 -6.30
N LEU A 2 -8.52 -2.72 -6.21
CA LEU A 2 -8.07 -1.99 -7.42
C LEU A 2 -6.72 -2.47 -7.97
N LEU A 3 -5.86 -3.04 -7.11
CA LEU A 3 -4.47 -3.42 -7.43
C LEU A 3 -4.09 -4.82 -6.93
N GLU A 4 -5.03 -5.54 -6.31
CA GLU A 4 -4.79 -6.86 -5.70
C GLU A 4 -3.60 -6.94 -4.72
N LEU A 5 -3.24 -5.81 -4.09
CA LEU A 5 -2.20 -5.75 -3.07
C LEU A 5 -2.80 -5.95 -1.68
N ASP A 6 -2.60 -7.14 -1.11
CA ASP A 6 -3.05 -7.44 0.25
C ASP A 6 -2.42 -6.49 1.27
N GLY A 7 -3.25 -5.97 2.17
CA GLY A 7 -2.81 -5.10 3.25
C GLY A 7 -2.60 -3.63 2.88
N LEU A 8 -2.87 -3.24 1.64
CA LEU A 8 -2.84 -1.85 1.19
C LEU A 8 -4.22 -1.37 0.77
N ALA A 9 -4.61 -0.19 1.23
CA ALA A 9 -5.81 0.51 0.81
C ALA A 9 -5.46 1.67 -0.12
N VAL A 10 -6.31 1.93 -1.11
CA VAL A 10 -6.17 3.11 -1.95
C VAL A 10 -6.76 4.30 -1.20
N ARG A 11 -5.89 5.22 -0.79
CA ARG A 11 -6.31 6.47 -0.13
C ARG A 11 -6.81 7.51 -1.13
N ARG A 12 -6.13 7.65 -2.27
CA ARG A 12 -6.46 8.64 -3.30
C ARG A 12 -6.02 8.18 -4.67
N ILE A 13 -6.78 8.58 -5.70
CA ILE A 13 -6.36 8.45 -7.10
C ILE A 13 -6.26 9.84 -7.70
N GLU A 14 -5.13 10.13 -8.35
CA GLU A 14 -4.87 11.37 -9.06
C GLU A 14 -4.78 11.08 -10.56
N ARG A 15 -5.42 11.92 -11.38
CA ARG A 15 -5.26 11.87 -12.84
C ARG A 15 -4.05 12.70 -13.22
N GLN A 16 -3.15 12.11 -13.98
CA GLN A 16 -1.95 12.76 -14.49
C GLN A 16 -2.22 13.40 -15.85
N ALA A 17 -1.37 14.35 -16.23
CA ALA A 17 -1.50 15.09 -17.49
C ALA A 17 -1.33 14.20 -18.73
N ASP A 18 -0.61 13.09 -18.61
CA ASP A 18 -0.42 12.07 -19.65
C ASP A 18 -1.62 11.10 -19.78
N GLY A 19 -2.69 11.33 -19.00
CA GLY A 19 -3.88 10.48 -18.98
C GLY A 19 -3.77 9.24 -18.07
N SER A 20 -2.59 8.99 -17.48
CA SER A 20 -2.40 7.91 -16.51
C SER A 20 -3.06 8.24 -15.16
N ARG A 21 -3.14 7.22 -14.29
CA ARG A 21 -3.70 7.35 -12.93
C ARG A 21 -2.65 6.97 -11.91
N LEU A 22 -2.41 7.86 -10.95
CA LEU A 22 -1.53 7.62 -9.82
C LEU A 22 -2.37 7.27 -8.60
N ALA A 23 -2.23 6.05 -8.09
CA ALA A 23 -2.87 5.62 -6.85
C ALA A 23 -1.93 5.86 -5.67
N ARG A 24 -2.33 6.71 -4.73
CA ARG A 24 -1.67 6.85 -3.42
C ARG A 24 -2.26 5.81 -2.48
N LEU A 25 -1.40 4.91 -2.01
CA LEU A 25 -1.76 3.83 -1.11
C LEU A 25 -1.41 4.19 0.34
N GLU A 26 -2.15 3.59 1.26
CA GLU A 26 -1.82 3.53 2.67
C GLU A 26 -1.92 2.08 3.13
N THR A 27 -1.21 1.74 4.21
CA THR A 27 -1.42 0.43 4.84
C THR A 27 -2.84 0.39 5.39
N ALA A 28 -3.63 -0.59 4.94
CA ALA A 28 -5.07 -0.68 5.26
C ALA A 28 -5.33 -1.00 6.74
N ASP A 29 -4.34 -1.59 7.39
CA ASP A 29 -4.35 -2.00 8.79
C ASP A 29 -2.91 -1.90 9.31
N ASP A 30 -2.70 -1.33 10.51
CA ASP A 30 -1.38 -1.31 11.16
C ASP A 30 -0.83 -2.74 11.41
N MET A 31 -1.69 -3.76 11.34
CA MET A 31 -1.37 -5.18 11.36
C MET A 31 -1.32 -5.86 9.97
N ALA A 32 -1.72 -5.18 8.90
CA ALA A 32 -1.62 -5.70 7.54
C ALA A 32 -0.15 -5.70 7.09
N ARG A 33 0.49 -6.84 7.27
CA ARG A 33 1.94 -7.01 7.17
C ARG A 33 2.40 -7.76 5.92
N ALA A 34 1.66 -7.75 4.81
CA ALA A 34 2.07 -8.51 3.63
C ALA A 34 3.15 -7.77 2.82
N CYS A 35 4.23 -8.47 2.47
CA CYS A 35 5.22 -7.96 1.52
C CYS A 35 4.56 -7.76 0.14
N PRO A 36 4.61 -6.55 -0.46
CA PRO A 36 3.96 -6.31 -1.74
C PRO A 36 4.60 -7.05 -2.93
N SER A 37 5.78 -7.65 -2.74
CA SER A 37 6.48 -8.45 -3.76
C SER A 37 6.12 -9.95 -3.70
N CYS A 38 5.80 -10.49 -2.51
CA CYS A 38 5.61 -11.93 -2.32
C CYS A 38 4.40 -12.35 -1.48
N GLY A 39 3.58 -11.42 -0.97
CA GLY A 39 2.36 -11.70 -0.21
C GLY A 39 2.58 -12.26 1.20
N VAL A 40 3.82 -12.53 1.61
CA VAL A 40 4.14 -13.10 2.92
C VAL A 40 3.95 -12.06 4.02
N PHE A 41 3.27 -12.45 5.11
CA PHE A 41 3.09 -11.61 6.29
C PHE A 41 4.37 -11.51 7.14
N ALA A 42 4.82 -10.29 7.42
CA ALA A 42 5.97 -10.04 8.28
C ALA A 42 5.62 -10.36 9.75
N THR A 43 6.40 -11.25 10.36
CA THR A 43 6.27 -11.58 11.80
C THR A 43 6.98 -10.59 12.71
N ARG A 44 7.84 -9.72 12.16
CA ARG A 44 8.54 -8.63 12.87
C ARG A 44 8.47 -7.35 12.05
N VAL A 45 8.14 -6.25 12.73
CA VAL A 45 8.00 -4.92 12.11
C VAL A 45 9.09 -4.01 12.68
N LYS A 46 9.85 -3.34 11.81
CA LYS A 46 10.69 -2.21 12.23
C LYS A 46 9.76 -1.03 12.45
N VAL A 47 9.86 -0.39 13.62
CA VAL A 47 8.94 0.67 14.07
C VAL A 47 8.72 1.74 12.99
N VAL A 48 7.52 2.35 13.01
CA VAL A 48 7.15 3.44 12.11
C VAL A 48 8.21 4.53 12.13
N VAL A 49 8.74 4.85 10.95
CA VAL A 49 9.62 6.00 10.74
C VAL A 49 8.73 7.18 10.37
N ARG A 50 8.77 8.25 11.16
CA ARG A 50 8.13 9.53 10.85
C ARG A 50 9.21 10.48 10.34
N THR A 51 8.93 11.19 9.25
CA THR A 51 9.79 12.22 8.66
C THR A 51 9.18 13.59 8.89
#